data_AF-A0A7C9KQ99-F1
#
_entry.id   AF-A0A7C9KQ99-F1
#
_cell.length_a   1.000
_cell.length_b   1.000
_cell.length_c   1.000
_cell.angle_alpha   90.00
_cell.angle_beta   90.00
_cell.angle_gamma   90.00
#
_symmetry.space_group_name_H-M   'P 1'
#
loop_
_entity.id
_entity.type
_entity.pdbx_description
1 polymer ?
#
loop_
_entity_poly.entity_id
_entity_poly.type
_entity_poly.pdbx_seq_one_letter_code
_entity_poly.pdbx_strand_id
1 'polypeptide(L)' 'MAVRGGLRGFPSIGAWAHPDVKGWTLADMIDDAQYAALQREAQSALAHHVQADGTVAFASPAHIVTAAKP' A
#
# COMPACT_ATOMS: atom_id res chain seq x y z
N MET A 1 -8.83 12.52 -20.94
CA MET A 1 -8.23 11.97 -19.70
C MET A 1 -9.30 11.15 -19.02
N ALA A 2 -9.22 9.81 -19.07
CA ALA A 2 -10.20 8.93 -18.44
C ALA A 2 -9.68 8.54 -17.05
N VAL A 3 -10.44 8.83 -16.00
CA VAL A 3 -10.17 8.31 -14.65
C VAL A 3 -10.90 6.99 -14.53
N ARG A 4 -10.17 5.87 -14.48
CA ARG A 4 -10.74 4.58 -14.11
C ARG A 4 -10.60 4.45 -12.59
N GLY A 5 -11.70 4.26 -11.88
CA GLY A 5 -11.68 3.94 -10.46
C GLY A 5 -10.98 2.59 -10.26
N GLY A 6 -9.82 2.59 -9.63
CA GLY A 6 -9.11 1.37 -9.24
C GLY A 6 -9.43 1.03 -7.80
N LEU A 7 -9.64 -0.25 -7.51
CA LEU A 7 -9.53 -0.79 -6.16
C LEU A 7 -8.14 -1.40 -6.03
N ARG A 8 -7.41 -1.00 -4.99
CA ARG A 8 -6.16 -1.68 -4.62
C ARG A 8 -6.48 -2.72 -3.56
N GLY A 9 -6.09 -3.96 -3.81
CA GLY A 9 -6.28 -5.08 -2.90
C GLY A 9 -4.95 -5.68 -2.46
N PHE A 10 -4.86 -6.05 -1.18
CA PHE A 10 -3.74 -6.81 -0.63
C PHE A 10 -4.22 -7.98 0.22
N PRO A 11 -3.43 -9.07 0.30
CA PRO A 11 -3.75 -10.19 1.18
C PRO A 11 -3.76 -9.85 2.67
N SER A 12 -3.02 -8.82 3.10
CA SER A 12 -2.97 -8.35 4.49
C SER A 12 -2.30 -6.98 4.59
N ILE A 13 -2.39 -6.34 5.77
CA ILE A 13 -1.65 -5.10 6.07
C ILE A 13 -0.14 -5.33 5.91
N GLY A 14 0.40 -6.48 6.33
CA GLY A 14 1.82 -6.77 6.20
C GLY A 14 2.27 -6.90 4.75
N ALA A 15 1.45 -7.54 3.90
CA ALA A 15 1.70 -7.66 2.47
C ALA A 15 1.62 -6.31 1.73
N TRP A 16 0.87 -5.35 2.26
CA TRP A 16 0.85 -3.97 1.78
C TRP A 16 2.05 -3.16 2.28
N ALA A 17 2.28 -3.14 3.59
CA ALA A 17 3.30 -2.29 4.21
C ALA A 17 4.73 -2.66 3.80
N HIS A 18 5.00 -3.95 3.57
CA HIS A 18 6.35 -4.39 3.22
C HIS A 18 6.91 -3.75 1.94
N PRO A 19 6.26 -3.86 0.76
CA PRO A 19 6.77 -3.19 -0.45
C PRO A 19 6.74 -1.66 -0.35
N ASP A 20 5.79 -1.07 0.39
CA ASP A 20 5.71 0.39 0.54
C ASP A 20 6.84 0.95 1.44
N VAL A 21 7.38 0.15 2.36
CA VAL A 21 8.48 0.54 3.26
C VAL A 21 9.84 0.05 2.76
N LYS A 22 9.98 -1.25 2.49
CA LYS A 22 11.25 -1.88 2.10
C LYS A 22 11.53 -1.82 0.59
N GLY A 23 10.53 -1.45 -0.23
CA GLY A 23 10.71 -1.26 -1.67
C GLY A 23 11.15 0.15 -2.09
N TRP A 24 11.31 1.08 -1.15
CA TRP A 24 11.62 2.49 -1.40
C TRP A 24 12.70 3.01 -0.44
N THR A 25 12.97 4.32 -0.51
CA THR A 25 14.00 5.02 0.28
C THR A 25 13.91 4.81 1.78
N LEU A 26 12.75 4.43 2.31
CA LEU A 26 12.59 4.12 3.74
C LEU A 26 13.37 2.87 4.17
N ALA A 27 13.70 1.97 3.25
CA ALA A 27 14.34 0.70 3.55
C ALA A 27 15.68 0.86 4.29
N ASP A 28 16.43 1.90 3.92
CA ASP A 28 17.76 2.23 4.46
C ASP A 28 17.70 3.19 5.65
N MET A 29 16.52 3.76 5.95
CA MET A 29 16.34 4.78 7.00
C MET A 29 15.92 4.20 8.35
N ILE A 30 15.48 2.94 8.38
CA ILE A 30 15.01 2.27 9.60
C ILE A 30 15.67 0.90 9.75
N ASP A 31 16.04 0.57 10.99
CA ASP A 31 16.50 -0.76 11.34
C ASP A 31 15.34 -1.76 11.48
N ASP A 32 15.67 -3.02 11.76
CA ASP A 32 14.68 -4.10 11.88
C ASP A 32 13.76 -3.95 13.10
N ALA A 33 14.26 -3.34 14.19
CA ALA A 33 13.46 -3.10 15.39
C ALA A 33 12.42 -2.00 15.14
N GLN A 34 12.84 -0.92 14.47
CA GLN A 34 11.97 0.16 14.02
C GLN A 34 10.97 -0.34 12.98
N TYR A 35 11.38 -1.22 12.06
CA TYR A 35 10.46 -1.85 11.11
C TYR A 35 9.42 -2.73 11.82
N ALA A 36 9.82 -3.53 12.81
CA ALA A 36 8.88 -4.33 13.59
C ALA A 36 7.89 -3.46 14.39
N ALA A 37 8.33 -2.31 14.92
CA ALA A 37 7.45 -1.34 15.56
C ALA A 37 6.46 -0.74 14.57
N LEU A 38 6.92 -0.33 13.39
CA LEU A 38 6.07 0.17 12.30
C LEU A 38 5.01 -0.86 11.90
N GLN A 39 5.38 -2.14 11.77
CA GLN A 39 4.44 -3.20 11.42
C GLN A 39 3.32 -3.38 12.46
N ARG A 40 3.62 -3.18 13.76
CA ARG A 40 2.60 -3.22 14.83
C ARG A 40 1.66 -2.03 14.76
N GLU A 41 2.20 -0.83 14.63
CA GLU A 41 1.39 0.39 14.52
C GLU A 41 0.51 0.38 13.27
N ALA A 42 1.04 -0.14 12.15
CA ALA A 42 0.30 -0.31 10.91
C ALA A 42 -0.95 -1.18 11.08
N GLN A 43 -0.93 -2.21 11.94
CA GLN A 43 -2.13 -3.01 12.21
C GLN A 43 -3.27 -2.17 12.77
N SER A 44 -2.97 -1.26 13.68
CA SER A 44 -3.97 -0.38 14.30
C SER A 44 -4.40 0.73 13.33
N ALA A 45 -3.43 1.44 12.75
CA ALA A 45 -3.68 2.59 11.89
C ALA A 45 -4.45 2.22 10.61
N LEU A 46 -4.19 1.04 10.05
CA LEU A 46 -4.75 0.59 8.78
C LEU A 46 -5.90 -0.40 8.93
N ALA A 47 -6.31 -0.74 10.17
CA ALA A 47 -7.38 -1.70 10.47
C ALA A 47 -8.69 -1.38 9.71
N HIS A 48 -8.99 -0.10 9.53
CA HIS A 48 -10.22 0.34 8.88
C HIS A 48 -10.30 0.01 7.38
N HIS A 49 -9.19 -0.41 6.75
CA HIS A 49 -9.18 -0.91 5.38
C HIS A 49 -9.30 -2.44 5.28
N VAL A 50 -9.28 -3.14 6.42
CA VAL A 50 -9.39 -4.60 6.48
C VAL A 50 -10.84 -5.02 6.27
N GLN A 51 -11.04 -5.98 5.38
CA GLN A 51 -12.32 -6.60 5.06
C GLN A 51 -12.61 -7.77 6.01
N ALA A 52 -13.84 -8.26 6.01
CA ALA A 52 -14.25 -9.38 6.86
C ALA A 52 -13.46 -10.68 6.62
N ASP A 53 -12.89 -10.85 5.42
CA ASP A 53 -12.05 -11.99 5.04
C ASP A 53 -10.56 -11.81 5.38
N GLY A 54 -10.18 -10.69 6.01
CA GLY A 54 -8.80 -10.37 6.40
C GLY A 54 -7.98 -9.72 5.29
N THR A 55 -8.52 -9.56 4.08
CA THR A 55 -7.86 -8.80 3.01
C THR A 55 -7.94 -7.30 3.27
N VAL A 56 -7.07 -6.52 2.62
CA VAL A 56 -7.10 -5.05 2.67
C VAL A 56 -7.59 -4.52 1.33
N ALA A 57 -8.57 -3.62 1.35
CA ALA A 57 -9.08 -2.99 0.14
C ALA A 57 -9.38 -1.51 0.35
N PHE A 58 -9.00 -0.66 -0.61
CA PHE A 58 -9.32 0.77 -0.63
C PHE A 58 -9.40 1.32 -2.05
N ALA A 59 -10.16 2.42 -2.20
CA ALA A 59 -10.24 3.14 -3.45
C ALA A 59 -8.90 3.82 -3.75
N SER A 60 -8.31 3.51 -4.90
CA SER A 60 -7.07 4.08 -5.39
C SER A 60 -7.27 4.55 -6.83
N PRO A 61 -7.88 5.73 -7.03
CA PRO A 61 -8.07 6.28 -8.36
C PRO A 61 -6.71 6.61 -8.98
N ALA A 62 -6.52 6.22 -10.24
CA ALA A 62 -5.28 6.45 -10.98
C ALA A 62 -5.55 7.18 -12.29
N HIS A 63 -4.63 8.07 -12.67
CA HIS A 63 -4.61 8.68 -13.99
C HIS A 63 -3.79 7.82 -14.94
N ILE A 64 -4.46 7.24 -15.95
CA ILE A 64 -3.81 6.47 -17.01
C ILE A 64 -3.78 7.35 -18.26
N VAL A 65 -2.57 7.67 -18.73
CA VAL A 65 -2.34 8.54 -19.90
C VAL A 65 -1.54 7.76 -20.95
N THR A 66 -2.00 7.80 -22.20
CA THR A 66 -1.31 7.23 -23.36
C THR A 66 -0.93 8.35 -24.32
N ALA A 67 0.27 8.31 -24.89
CA ALA A 67 0.74 9.26 -25.91
C ALA A 67 1.40 8.49 -27.07
N ALA A 68 1.16 8.96 -28.30
CA ALA A 68 1.87 8.50 -29.49
C ALA A 68 2.75 9.63 -30.01
N LYS A 69 3.98 9.31 -30.41
CA LYS A 69 4.87 10.25 -31.10
C LYS A 69 4.36 10.41 -32.55
N PRO A 70 4.37 11.64 -33.12
CA PRO A 70 4.13 11.81 -34.56
C PRO A 70 5.19 11.11 -35.41
#